data_AF-A0A7S2HSY4-F1
#
_entry.id   AF-A0A7S2HSY4-F1
#
_cell.length_a   1.000
_cell.length_b   1.000
_cell.length_c   1.000
_cell.angle_alpha   90.00
_cell.angle_beta   90.00
_cell.angle_gamma   90.00
#
_symmetry.space_group_name_H-M   'P 1'
#
loop_
_entity.id
_entity.type
_entity.pdbx_description
1 polymer ?
#
loop_
_entity_poly.entity_id
_entity_poly.type
_entity_poly.pdbx_seq_one_letter_code
_entity_poly.pdbx_strand_id
1 'polypeptide(L)'
;DFSFVGQLEQLGLGDSSYFGVFLAKGDEHPSEISFGGHNEERVLGPLSWVPVAAPHLGYWQVQIQSVRVGDKVIDLCDGGSCRAVLDTGTSMLGVPRQAASTLHWSLARPVPGGAEAASGVDCRDFEGPPIIFELSGGVELRLEAEDYSRPAATTVQNKSNGQKQAFCRASLLPVDMGQ
;
A
#
# COMPACT_ATOMS: atom_id res chain seq x y z
N ASP A 1 -31.08 -3.72 6.29
CA ASP A 1 -29.62 -3.80 6.24
C ASP A 1 -29.17 -3.67 4.78
N PHE A 2 -28.20 -2.81 4.48
CA PHE A 2 -27.71 -2.57 3.11
C PHE A 2 -26.40 -3.31 2.82
N SER A 3 -25.79 -3.97 3.82
CA SER A 3 -24.60 -4.77 3.63
C SER A 3 -24.93 -6.04 2.84
N PHE A 4 -24.32 -6.22 1.67
CA PHE A 4 -24.45 -7.45 0.89
C PHE A 4 -24.01 -8.69 1.68
N VAL A 5 -22.91 -8.57 2.43
CA VAL A 5 -22.38 -9.66 3.27
C VAL A 5 -23.36 -10.01 4.40
N GLY A 6 -23.96 -8.99 5.03
CA GLY A 6 -24.99 -9.21 6.05
C GLY A 6 -26.25 -9.85 5.49
N GLN A 7 -26.63 -9.52 4.25
CA GLN A 7 -27.75 -10.16 3.56
C GLN A 7 -27.47 -11.63 3.21
N LEU A 8 -26.24 -11.97 2.78
CA LEU A 8 -25.87 -13.36 2.51
C LEU A 8 -26.00 -14.25 3.75
N GLU A 9 -25.54 -13.76 4.90
CA GLU A 9 -25.67 -14.48 6.17
C GLU A 9 -27.14 -14.64 6.57
N GLN A 10 -27.95 -13.57 6.48
CA GLN A 10 -29.38 -13.62 6.80
C GLN A 10 -30.16 -14.62 5.93
N LEU A 11 -29.72 -14.82 4.69
CA LEU A 11 -30.29 -15.78 3.76
C LEU A 11 -29.75 -17.20 3.93
N GLY A 12 -28.78 -17.42 4.83
CA GLY A 12 -28.12 -18.71 5.01
C GLY A 12 -27.27 -19.14 3.82
N LEU A 13 -26.80 -18.17 3.01
CA LEU A 13 -25.99 -18.40 1.81
C LEU A 13 -24.49 -18.27 2.06
N GLY A 14 -24.08 -18.04 3.31
CA GLY A 14 -22.68 -18.01 3.72
C GLY A 14 -22.51 -18.50 5.15
N ASP A 15 -21.40 -19.18 5.42
CA ASP A 15 -21.10 -19.78 6.73
C ASP A 15 -20.69 -18.76 7.79
N SER A 16 -20.33 -17.54 7.38
CA SER A 16 -19.87 -16.47 8.28
C SER A 16 -20.02 -15.07 7.67
N SER A 17 -20.06 -14.05 8.52
CA SER A 17 -20.26 -12.65 8.14
C SER A 17 -18.97 -11.91 7.71
N TYR A 18 -18.08 -12.57 6.96
CA TYR A 18 -16.85 -11.96 6.45
C TYR A 18 -16.51 -12.44 5.04
N PHE A 19 -15.58 -11.76 4.38
CA PHE A 19 -15.12 -12.08 3.03
C PHE A 19 -13.60 -11.87 2.93
N GLY A 20 -12.98 -12.58 2.01
CA GLY A 20 -11.57 -12.46 1.68
C GLY A 20 -11.39 -11.95 0.26
N VAL A 21 -10.34 -11.17 0.02
CA VAL A 21 -9.95 -10.73 -1.33
C VAL A 21 -8.52 -11.16 -1.60
N PHE A 22 -8.33 -11.87 -2.72
CA PHE A 22 -7.02 -12.21 -3.26
C PHE A 22 -6.83 -11.42 -4.56
N LEU A 23 -5.78 -10.59 -4.61
CA LEU A 23 -5.40 -9.84 -5.80
C LEU A 23 -4.15 -10.46 -6.41
N ALA A 24 -4.28 -10.98 -7.63
CA ALA A 24 -3.13 -11.54 -8.35
C ALA A 24 -2.22 -10.42 -8.88
N LYS A 25 -0.90 -10.62 -8.78
CA LYS A 25 0.12 -9.66 -9.25
C LYS A 25 0.30 -9.68 -10.78
N GLY A 26 -0.13 -10.75 -11.44
CA GLY A 26 -0.07 -10.94 -12.89
C GLY A 26 -1.09 -11.97 -13.36
N ASP A 27 -0.98 -12.39 -14.62
CA ASP A 27 -2.02 -13.19 -15.28
C ASP A 27 -1.94 -14.70 -14.99
N GLU A 28 -0.98 -15.15 -14.17
CA GLU A 28 -0.82 -16.57 -13.83
C GLU A 28 -2.00 -17.11 -13.01
N HIS A 29 -2.64 -16.25 -12.23
CA HIS A 29 -3.80 -16.59 -11.41
C HIS A 29 -4.88 -15.52 -11.52
N PRO A 30 -6.17 -15.89 -11.50
CA PRO A 30 -7.24 -14.91 -11.41
C PRO A 30 -7.28 -14.31 -9.99
N SER A 31 -7.60 -13.01 -9.90
CA SER A 31 -8.04 -12.40 -8.66
C SER A 31 -9.39 -12.98 -8.23
N GLU A 32 -9.63 -13.05 -6.92
CA GLU A 32 -10.81 -13.70 -6.33
C GLU A 32 -11.37 -12.87 -5.18
N ILE A 33 -12.69 -12.89 -5.03
CA ILE A 33 -13.38 -12.52 -3.79
C ILE A 33 -14.15 -13.73 -3.28
N SER A 34 -13.92 -14.11 -2.03
CA SER A 34 -14.56 -15.25 -1.37
C SER A 34 -15.52 -14.72 -0.30
N PHE A 35 -16.78 -15.13 -0.30
CA PHE A 35 -17.76 -14.75 0.71
C PHE A 35 -17.98 -15.87 1.72
N GLY A 36 -18.10 -15.54 3.00
CA GLY A 36 -18.20 -16.52 4.10
C GLY A 36 -16.86 -17.05 4.58
N GLY A 37 -15.75 -16.53 4.09
CA GLY A 37 -14.44 -17.14 4.27
C GLY A 37 -13.33 -16.44 3.50
N HIS A 38 -12.19 -17.12 3.41
CA HIS A 38 -11.13 -16.87 2.46
C HIS A 38 -10.70 -18.20 1.84
N ASN A 39 -10.15 -18.16 0.63
CA ASN A 39 -9.59 -19.35 0.00
C ASN A 39 -8.25 -19.72 0.66
N GLU A 40 -8.18 -20.86 1.35
CA GLU A 40 -6.99 -21.33 2.07
C GLU A 40 -5.80 -21.61 1.13
N GLU A 41 -6.03 -21.88 -0.15
CA GLU A 41 -4.96 -22.05 -1.15
C GLU A 41 -4.26 -20.73 -1.50
N ARG A 42 -4.81 -19.59 -1.08
CA ARG A 42 -4.29 -18.24 -1.35
C ARG A 42 -3.46 -17.68 -0.20
N VAL A 43 -3.29 -18.43 0.88
CA VAL A 43 -2.51 -18.01 2.05
C VAL A 43 -1.37 -18.98 2.31
N LEU A 44 -0.19 -18.45 2.67
CA LEU A 44 0.99 -19.26 3.00
C LEU A 44 1.02 -19.70 4.47
N GLY A 45 0.10 -19.19 5.29
CA GLY A 45 0.04 -19.45 6.72
C GLY A 45 -1.17 -18.78 7.37
N PRO A 46 -1.26 -18.81 8.71
CA PRO A 46 -2.39 -18.25 9.44
C PRO A 46 -2.57 -16.74 9.21
N LEU A 47 -3.82 -16.30 9.13
CA LEU A 47 -4.15 -14.88 9.04
C LEU A 47 -3.80 -14.13 10.33
N SER A 48 -3.26 -12.93 10.17
CA SER A 48 -3.13 -11.96 11.27
C SER A 48 -4.34 -11.04 11.29
N TRP A 49 -4.85 -10.75 12.49
CA TRP A 49 -6.07 -9.95 12.69
C TRP A 49 -5.75 -8.64 13.40
N VAL A 50 -6.30 -7.54 12.88
CA VAL A 50 -6.16 -6.21 13.46
C VAL A 50 -7.56 -5.63 13.70
N PRO A 51 -7.87 -5.08 14.89
CA PRO A 51 -9.17 -4.48 15.15
C PRO A 51 -9.47 -3.29 14.23
N VAL A 52 -10.73 -3.15 13.83
CA VAL A 52 -11.20 -1.97 13.10
C VAL A 52 -11.16 -0.75 14.02
N ALA A 53 -10.44 0.30 13.63
CA ALA A 53 -10.14 1.44 14.49
C ALA A 53 -11.33 2.37 14.75
N ALA A 54 -12.18 2.60 13.76
CA ALA A 54 -13.34 3.51 13.87
C ALA A 54 -14.57 2.95 13.13
N PRO A 55 -15.16 1.85 13.61
CA PRO A 55 -16.22 1.13 12.89
C PRO A 55 -17.46 1.97 12.62
N HIS A 56 -17.75 2.97 13.48
CA HIS A 56 -18.87 3.89 13.31
C HIS A 56 -18.76 4.80 12.07
N LEU A 57 -17.58 4.93 11.47
CA LEU A 57 -17.37 5.69 10.23
C LEU A 57 -17.65 4.85 8.98
N GLY A 58 -17.85 3.53 9.10
CA GLY A 58 -18.18 2.64 7.98
C GLY A 58 -17.00 2.27 7.07
N TYR A 59 -15.78 2.67 7.41
CA TYR A 59 -14.57 2.30 6.67
C TYR A 59 -13.86 1.09 7.30
N TRP A 60 -13.24 0.26 6.47
CA TRP A 60 -12.26 -0.74 6.90
C TRP A 60 -10.96 -0.05 7.30
N GLN A 61 -10.96 0.56 8.49
CA GLN A 61 -9.84 1.32 9.02
C GLN A 61 -9.03 0.53 10.03
N VAL A 62 -7.71 0.59 9.92
CA VAL A 62 -6.77 0.06 10.91
C VAL A 62 -5.93 1.18 11.52
N GLN A 63 -5.54 0.98 12.78
CA GLN A 63 -4.69 1.89 13.52
C GLN A 63 -3.23 1.64 13.14
N ILE A 64 -2.52 2.67 12.69
CA ILE A 64 -1.07 2.62 12.44
C ILE A 64 -0.38 3.19 13.67
N GLN A 65 0.58 2.46 14.22
CA GLN A 65 1.44 2.87 15.32
C GLN A 65 2.70 3.59 14.81
N SER A 66 3.29 3.08 13.74
CA SER A 66 4.52 3.62 13.17
C SER A 66 4.60 3.35 11.68
N VAL A 67 5.28 4.24 10.96
CA VAL A 67 5.64 4.06 9.54
C VAL A 67 7.14 4.23 9.42
N ARG A 68 7.83 3.27 8.80
CA ARG A 68 9.26 3.33 8.54
C ARG A 68 9.56 3.16 7.05
N VAL A 69 10.60 3.83 6.58
CA VAL A 69 11.23 3.57 5.28
C VAL A 69 12.64 3.06 5.55
N GLY A 70 12.88 1.78 5.26
CA GLY A 70 14.05 1.06 5.77
C GLY A 70 14.11 1.17 7.30
N ASP A 71 15.24 1.65 7.82
CA ASP A 71 15.45 1.82 9.27
C ASP A 71 14.95 3.16 9.81
N LYS A 72 14.45 4.05 8.95
CA LYS A 72 14.08 5.41 9.34
C LYS A 72 12.58 5.53 9.60
N VAL A 73 12.23 5.92 10.83
CA VAL A 73 10.85 6.30 11.19
C VAL A 73 10.47 7.59 10.47
N ILE A 74 9.27 7.59 9.89
CA ILE A 74 8.66 8.76 9.28
C ILE A 74 7.77 9.42 10.34
N ASP A 75 8.14 10.63 10.74
CA ASP A 75 7.44 11.46 11.73
C ASP A 75 6.10 11.96 11.15
N LEU A 76 5.09 11.10 11.24
CA LEU A 76 3.72 11.33 10.76
C LEU A 76 2.68 10.77 11.70
N CYS A 77 2.99 9.64 12.33
CA CYS A 77 2.04 8.81 13.07
C CYS A 77 2.34 8.75 14.56
N ASP A 78 3.01 9.77 15.09
CA ASP A 78 3.43 9.85 16.48
C ASP A 78 2.32 9.42 17.45
N GLY A 79 2.67 8.44 18.29
CA GLY A 79 1.79 7.88 19.31
C GLY A 79 0.54 7.14 18.78
N GLY A 80 0.55 6.70 17.52
CA GLY A 80 -0.61 6.04 16.92
C GLY A 80 -1.70 7.02 16.51
N SER A 81 -1.33 8.17 15.94
CA SER A 81 -2.32 9.16 15.46
C SER A 81 -2.89 8.81 14.07
N CYS A 82 -2.24 7.94 13.32
CA CYS A 82 -2.59 7.61 11.93
C CYS A 82 -3.59 6.47 11.82
N ARG A 83 -4.54 6.61 10.89
CA ARG A 83 -5.40 5.51 10.43
C ARG A 83 -5.18 5.25 8.94
N ALA A 84 -5.16 3.99 8.54
CA ALA A 84 -5.21 3.59 7.14
C ALA A 84 -6.57 2.97 6.81
N VAL A 85 -7.05 3.19 5.58
CA VAL A 85 -8.17 2.46 5.01
C VAL A 85 -7.61 1.35 4.12
N LEU A 86 -8.12 0.13 4.28
CA LEU A 86 -7.86 -0.97 3.35
C LEU A 86 -8.89 -0.89 2.22
N ASP A 87 -8.48 -0.39 1.06
CA ASP A 87 -9.36 -0.12 -0.07
C ASP A 87 -8.84 -0.79 -1.35
N THR A 88 -9.43 -1.94 -1.70
CA THR A 88 -9.10 -2.67 -2.94
C THR A 88 -9.54 -1.93 -4.20
N GLY A 89 -10.35 -0.87 -4.09
CA GLY A 89 -10.78 -0.02 -5.19
C GLY A 89 -9.78 1.05 -5.60
N THR A 90 -8.73 1.29 -4.80
CA THR A 90 -7.70 2.30 -5.08
C THR A 90 -6.42 1.64 -5.60
N SER A 91 -5.93 2.09 -6.76
CA SER A 91 -4.74 1.50 -7.40
C SER A 91 -3.40 1.99 -6.84
N MET A 92 -3.37 3.10 -6.10
CA MET A 92 -2.13 3.74 -5.63
C MET A 92 -2.13 3.85 -4.12
N LEU A 93 -0.93 3.84 -3.51
CA LEU A 93 -0.82 4.05 -2.06
C LEU A 93 -1.18 5.50 -1.71
N GLY A 94 -2.35 5.68 -1.10
CA GLY A 94 -2.81 6.95 -0.57
C GLY A 94 -1.97 7.38 0.64
N VAL A 95 -1.44 8.61 0.61
CA VAL A 95 -0.65 9.17 1.71
C VAL A 95 -1.13 10.58 2.05
N PRO A 96 -1.03 11.03 3.31
CA PRO A 96 -1.34 12.41 3.65
C PRO A 96 -0.53 13.38 2.78
N ARG A 97 -1.17 14.44 2.25
CA ARG A 97 -0.47 15.37 1.34
C ARG A 97 0.81 15.95 1.95
N GLN A 98 0.80 16.26 3.25
CA GLN A 98 1.97 16.76 3.97
C GLN A 98 3.14 15.76 4.02
N ALA A 99 2.84 14.45 3.99
CA ALA A 99 3.84 13.38 3.98
C ALA A 99 4.41 13.09 2.59
N ALA A 100 3.65 13.41 1.53
CA ALA A 100 3.91 12.92 0.19
C ALA A 100 5.30 13.28 -0.32
N SER A 101 5.78 14.50 -0.06
CA SER A 101 7.12 14.94 -0.47
C SER A 101 8.23 14.15 0.25
N THR A 102 8.12 14.02 1.57
CA THR A 102 9.08 13.28 2.39
C THR A 102 9.18 11.81 1.97
N LEU A 103 8.03 11.16 1.75
CA LEU A 103 7.99 9.78 1.29
C LEU A 103 8.53 9.63 -0.14
N HIS A 104 8.16 10.53 -1.06
CA HIS A 104 8.69 10.51 -2.43
C HIS A 104 10.21 10.53 -2.45
N TRP A 105 10.85 11.40 -1.65
CA TRP A 105 12.30 11.51 -1.62
C TRP A 105 12.97 10.36 -0.85
N SER A 106 12.33 9.84 0.19
CA SER A 106 12.85 8.69 0.94
C SER A 106 12.83 7.39 0.13
N LEU A 107 11.94 7.29 -0.86
CA LEU A 107 11.77 6.12 -1.74
C LEU A 107 12.36 6.31 -3.14
N ALA A 108 12.85 7.52 -3.46
CA ALA A 108 13.44 7.83 -4.75
C ALA A 108 14.80 7.14 -4.89
N ARG A 109 14.99 6.41 -5.99
CA ARG A 109 16.23 5.69 -6.28
C ARG A 109 16.81 6.19 -7.60
N PRO A 110 18.05 6.73 -7.63
CA PRO A 110 18.66 7.18 -8.87
C PRO A 110 18.97 5.98 -9.77
N VAL A 111 18.61 6.08 -11.05
CA VAL A 111 18.94 5.07 -12.05
C VAL A 111 20.40 5.25 -12.49
N PRO A 112 21.25 4.20 -12.41
CA PRO A 112 22.62 4.23 -12.92
C PRO A 112 22.65 4.52 -14.41
N GLY A 113 23.64 5.29 -14.87
CA GLY A 113 23.75 5.66 -16.30
C GLY A 113 22.92 6.86 -16.72
N GLY A 114 22.27 7.57 -15.78
CA GLY A 114 21.65 8.87 -16.04
C GLY A 114 20.30 8.77 -16.73
N ALA A 115 19.94 9.83 -17.47
CA ALA A 115 18.64 9.93 -18.12
C ALA A 115 18.50 9.01 -19.34
N GLU A 116 19.61 8.64 -19.95
CA GLU A 116 19.70 7.78 -21.14
C GLU A 116 19.29 6.34 -20.83
N ALA A 117 19.49 5.88 -19.60
CA ALA A 117 19.11 4.55 -19.14
C ALA A 117 17.61 4.41 -18.78
N ALA A 118 16.86 5.53 -18.73
CA ALA A 118 15.48 5.54 -18.21
C ALA A 118 14.51 4.62 -18.98
N SER A 119 14.69 4.50 -20.30
CA SER A 119 13.76 3.79 -21.19
C SER A 119 13.84 2.27 -21.11
N GLY A 120 14.91 1.72 -20.52
CA GLY A 120 15.16 0.27 -20.43
C GLY A 120 15.03 -0.30 -19.01
N VAL A 121 14.56 0.51 -18.05
CA VAL A 121 14.52 0.13 -16.63
C VAL A 121 13.07 -0.05 -16.19
N ASP A 122 12.77 -1.23 -15.65
CA ASP A 122 11.60 -1.44 -14.81
C ASP A 122 12.00 -1.19 -13.35
N CYS A 123 11.40 -0.16 -12.77
CA CYS A 123 11.71 0.28 -11.42
C CYS A 123 11.15 -0.64 -10.32
N ARG A 124 10.34 -1.64 -10.67
CA ARG A 124 9.90 -2.71 -9.77
C ARG A 124 11.02 -3.73 -9.52
N ASP A 125 11.90 -3.93 -10.50
CA ASP A 125 13.05 -4.83 -10.40
C ASP A 125 14.26 -4.15 -9.74
N PHE A 126 14.11 -2.90 -9.32
CA PHE A 126 15.19 -2.09 -8.75
C PHE A 126 15.14 -2.13 -7.22
N GLU A 127 16.23 -2.56 -6.59
CA GLU A 127 16.32 -2.62 -5.13
C GLU A 127 16.01 -1.26 -4.47
N GLY A 128 15.33 -1.32 -3.34
CA GLY A 128 14.87 -0.14 -2.61
C GLY A 128 14.55 -0.44 -1.17
N PRO A 129 14.46 0.61 -0.32
CA PRO A 129 14.08 0.42 1.06
C PRO A 129 12.61 -0.01 1.15
N PRO A 130 12.27 -0.95 2.05
CA PRO A 130 10.89 -1.32 2.30
C PRO A 130 10.12 -0.15 2.94
N ILE A 131 8.81 -0.11 2.73
CA ILE A 131 7.89 0.64 3.59
C ILE A 131 7.32 -0.34 4.60
N ILE A 132 7.45 -0.01 5.87
CA ILE A 132 7.00 -0.86 6.97
C ILE A 132 5.94 -0.10 7.77
N PHE A 133 4.75 -0.69 7.87
CA PHE A 133 3.65 -0.22 8.70
C PHE A 133 3.51 -1.12 9.92
N GLU A 134 3.69 -0.55 11.10
CA GLU A 134 3.37 -1.23 12.35
C GLU A 134 1.92 -0.90 12.70
N LEU A 135 1.07 -1.92 12.79
CA LEU A 135 -0.34 -1.79 13.13
C LEU A 135 -0.58 -2.08 14.61
N SER A 136 -1.76 -1.71 15.12
CA SER A 136 -2.17 -2.13 16.46
C SER A 136 -2.17 -3.66 16.61
N GLY A 137 -1.79 -4.13 17.81
CA GLY A 137 -1.64 -5.56 18.06
C GLY A 137 -0.30 -6.16 17.62
N GLY A 138 0.66 -5.33 17.17
CA GLY A 138 2.01 -5.77 16.81
C GLY A 138 2.12 -6.44 15.44
N VAL A 139 1.09 -6.30 14.59
CA VAL A 139 1.12 -6.79 13.22
C VAL A 139 1.95 -5.83 12.37
N GLU A 140 2.93 -6.37 11.66
CA GLU A 140 3.75 -5.59 10.72
C GLU A 140 3.32 -5.90 9.27
N LEU A 141 3.01 -4.86 8.51
CA LEU A 141 2.81 -4.94 7.06
C LEU A 141 4.01 -4.32 6.36
N ARG A 142 4.59 -5.07 5.42
CA ARG A 142 5.80 -4.68 4.72
C ARG A 142 5.55 -4.66 3.22
N LEU A 143 5.84 -3.52 2.60
CA LEU A 143 5.82 -3.34 1.15
C LEU A 143 7.25 -3.21 0.65
N GLU A 144 7.63 -4.08 -0.28
CA GLU A 144 8.92 -4.02 -0.94
C GLU A 144 8.90 -3.04 -2.11
N ALA A 145 10.09 -2.77 -2.66
CA ALA A 145 10.26 -1.86 -3.78
C ALA A 145 9.34 -2.19 -4.96
N GLU A 146 9.17 -3.47 -5.26
CA GLU A 146 8.28 -3.93 -6.32
C GLU A 146 6.79 -3.59 -6.10
N ASP A 147 6.35 -3.48 -4.85
CA ASP A 147 4.93 -3.25 -4.50
C ASP A 147 4.55 -1.78 -4.65
N TYR A 148 5.46 -0.87 -4.30
CA TYR A 148 5.18 0.57 -4.32
C TYR A 148 5.71 1.28 -5.57
N SER A 149 6.53 0.66 -6.40
CA SER A 149 7.20 1.35 -7.53
C SER A 149 6.30 1.56 -8.73
N ARG A 150 6.43 2.73 -9.37
CA ARG A 150 5.97 2.89 -10.76
C ARG A 150 6.87 2.06 -11.68
N PRO A 151 6.36 1.37 -12.71
CA PRO A 151 7.21 0.61 -13.62
C PRO A 151 8.25 1.47 -14.34
N ALA A 152 7.85 2.63 -14.86
CA ALA A 152 8.74 3.50 -15.62
C ALA A 152 9.52 4.49 -14.72
N ALA A 153 10.81 4.66 -15.01
CA ALA A 153 11.63 5.71 -14.43
C ALA A 153 11.18 7.12 -14.89
N THR A 154 11.41 8.12 -14.05
CA THR A 154 11.14 9.53 -14.37
C THR A 154 12.43 10.32 -14.45
N THR A 155 12.63 11.06 -15.55
CA THR A 155 13.77 11.96 -15.72
C THR A 155 13.49 13.32 -15.10
N VAL A 156 14.39 13.75 -14.21
CA VAL A 156 14.39 15.08 -13.59
C VAL A 156 15.57 15.86 -14.14
N GLN A 157 15.32 17.11 -14.55
CA GLN A 157 16.37 18.03 -14.96
C GLN A 157 16.68 19.00 -13.82
N ASN A 158 17.96 19.09 -13.46
CA ASN A 158 18.44 20.08 -12.53
C ASN A 158 18.40 21.47 -13.20
N LYS A 159 17.70 22.42 -12.57
CA LYS A 159 17.50 23.77 -13.09
C LYS A 159 18.78 24.62 -13.09
N SER A 160 19.78 24.30 -12.26
CA SER A 160 20.99 25.13 -12.14
C SER A 160 22.06 24.79 -13.18
N ASN A 161 22.22 23.52 -13.55
CA ASN A 161 23.27 23.04 -14.45
C ASN A 161 22.74 22.30 -15.69
N GLY A 162 21.43 22.14 -15.83
CA GLY A 162 20.79 21.45 -16.96
C GLY A 162 20.98 19.92 -16.97
N GLN A 163 21.68 19.35 -16.00
CA GLN A 163 21.96 17.91 -15.91
C GLN A 163 20.67 17.13 -15.69
N LYS A 164 20.51 16.03 -16.44
CA LYS A 164 19.34 15.14 -16.33
C LYS A 164 19.72 13.90 -15.54
N GLN A 165 18.85 13.49 -14.64
CA GLN A 165 18.99 12.27 -13.84
C GLN A 165 17.65 11.53 -13.84
N ALA A 166 17.67 10.24 -14.13
CA ALA A 166 16.49 9.39 -14.00
C ALA A 166 16.36 8.83 -12.59
N PHE A 167 15.12 8.72 -12.12
CA PHE A 167 14.78 8.16 -10.81
C PHE A 167 13.64 7.16 -10.93
N CYS A 168 13.77 6.06 -10.20
CA CYS A 168 12.65 5.22 -9.83
C CYS A 168 11.88 5.85 -8.68
N ARG A 169 10.56 5.98 -8.85
CA ARG A 169 9.68 6.69 -7.91
C ARG A 169 8.57 5.78 -7.43
N ALA A 170 8.13 6.01 -6.20
CA ALA A 170 6.96 5.36 -5.65
C ALA A 170 5.65 5.87 -6.30
N SER A 171 4.66 5.00 -6.38
CA SER A 171 3.31 5.25 -6.86
C SER A 171 2.44 5.74 -5.71
N LEU A 172 2.71 6.96 -5.24
CA LEU A 172 2.00 7.58 -4.12
C LEU A 172 0.93 8.55 -4.62
N LEU A 173 -0.25 8.48 -4.02
CA LEU A 173 -1.37 9.39 -4.26
C LEU A 173 -1.51 10.33 -3.05
N PRO A 174 -1.24 11.64 -3.18
CA PRO A 174 -1.48 12.59 -2.10
C PRO A 174 -3.00 12.75 -1.88
N VAL A 175 -3.49 12.34 -0.71
CA VAL A 175 -4.90 12.42 -0.33
C VAL A 175 -5.10 13.48 0.74
N ASP A 176 -6.18 14.26 0.61
CA ASP A 176 -6.75 15.01 1.74
C ASP A 176 -7.99 14.25 2.19
N MET A 177 -7.86 13.47 3.25
CA MET A 177 -9.04 12.99 3.97
C MET A 177 -9.46 14.17 4.85
N GLY A 178 -10.66 14.72 4.61
CA GLY A 178 -11.24 15.72 5.51
C GLY A 178 -11.22 15.18 6.95
N GLN A 179 -10.91 16.06 7.91
CA GLN A 179 -10.92 15.70 9.35
C GLN A 179 -12.30 15.23 9.80
#